data_AF-A0A4Q1D376-F1
#
_entry.id   AF-A0A4Q1D376-F1
#
_cell.length_a   1.000
_cell.length_b   1.000
_cell.length_c   1.000
_cell.angle_alpha   90.00
_cell.angle_beta   90.00
_cell.angle_gamma   90.00
#
_symmetry.space_group_name_H-M   'P 1'
#
loop_
_entity.id
_entity.type
_entity.pdbx_description
1 polymer ?
#
loop_
_entity_poly.entity_id
_entity_poly.type
_entity_poly.pdbx_seq_one_letter_code
_entity_poly.pdbx_strand_id
1 'polypeptide(L)'
;MSKKIKNTMKFKNINSDTDCDCTSKAEIDSSNEYVRKLRKDKVEDKDFQTHWERGIRAENEDCDIICSYKAVSINQIKPEYENLILEKYKTTFNFNKKKGSYYLKFRFNKDAGKVIYSPEEDDKSHYNFYKADDFNLGKIVVMETVKFA
;
A
#
# COMPACT_ATOMS: atom_id res chain seq x y z
N MET A 1 2.01 -30.86 -25.02
CA MET A 1 1.56 -30.48 -23.66
C MET A 1 2.34 -29.27 -23.19
N SER A 2 1.80 -28.06 -23.34
CA SER A 2 2.45 -26.85 -22.81
C SER A 2 2.34 -26.84 -21.30
N LYS A 3 3.47 -26.92 -20.59
CA LYS A 3 3.54 -26.66 -19.16
C LYS A 3 3.02 -25.24 -18.93
N LYS A 4 1.81 -25.09 -18.37
CA LYS A 4 1.36 -23.82 -17.80
C LYS A 4 2.33 -23.50 -16.67
N ILE A 5 3.28 -22.60 -16.92
CA ILE A 5 4.13 -22.03 -15.88
C ILE A 5 3.15 -21.29 -14.96
N LYS A 6 2.89 -21.87 -13.79
CA LYS A 6 2.19 -21.18 -12.70
C LYS A 6 3.16 -20.08 -12.27
N ASN A 7 2.92 -18.84 -12.72
CA ASN A 7 3.64 -17.68 -12.20
C ASN A 7 3.20 -17.51 -10.75
N THR A 8 3.95 -18.12 -9.83
CA THR A 8 3.75 -17.95 -8.40
C THR A 8 4.40 -16.63 -7.99
N MET A 9 3.60 -15.72 -7.45
CA MET A 9 4.04 -14.47 -6.83
C MET A 9 5.07 -14.76 -5.73
N LYS A 10 6.15 -13.97 -5.69
CA LYS A 10 7.24 -14.14 -4.72
C LYS A 10 7.30 -12.96 -3.75
N PHE A 11 7.74 -13.26 -2.54
CA PHE A 11 7.88 -12.32 -1.42
C PHE A 11 9.22 -12.54 -0.71
N LYS A 12 10.30 -12.74 -1.47
CA LYS A 12 11.63 -12.98 -0.90
C LYS A 12 12.17 -11.71 -0.26
N ASN A 13 11.94 -10.55 -0.88
CA ASN A 13 12.50 -9.28 -0.42
C ASN A 13 11.89 -8.82 0.90
N ILE A 14 10.63 -9.18 1.16
CA ILE A 14 9.99 -8.79 2.42
C ILE A 14 10.53 -9.58 3.61
N ASN A 15 10.95 -10.82 3.39
CA ASN A 15 11.44 -11.74 4.43
C ASN A 15 12.97 -11.89 4.44
N SER A 16 13.73 -11.13 3.63
CA SER A 16 15.16 -11.41 3.41
C SER A 16 16.07 -11.07 4.59
N ASP A 17 15.63 -10.17 5.46
CA ASP A 17 16.42 -9.55 6.53
C ASP A 17 15.65 -9.50 7.86
N THR A 18 14.65 -10.37 8.00
CA THR A 18 13.86 -10.54 9.22
C THR A 18 13.23 -11.94 9.24
N ASP A 19 13.06 -12.50 10.43
CA ASP A 19 12.32 -13.76 10.64
C ASP A 19 10.79 -13.55 10.71
N CYS A 20 10.31 -12.31 10.58
CA CYS A 20 8.89 -11.99 10.62
C CYS A 20 8.15 -12.44 9.37
N ASP A 21 7.10 -13.25 9.54
CA ASP A 21 6.22 -13.66 8.43
C ASP A 21 5.10 -12.64 8.17
N CYS A 22 5.46 -11.57 7.47
CA CYS A 22 4.55 -10.46 7.16
C CYS A 22 3.38 -10.82 6.26
N THR A 23 3.43 -11.96 5.55
CA THR A 23 2.46 -12.27 4.48
C THR A 23 1.55 -13.45 4.77
N SER A 24 1.76 -14.14 5.89
CA SER A 24 0.97 -15.30 6.35
C SER A 24 -0.53 -15.02 6.41
N LYS A 25 -0.90 -13.89 7.03
CA LYS A 25 -2.30 -13.45 7.23
C LYS A 25 -2.80 -12.50 6.13
N ALA A 26 -1.98 -12.23 5.12
CA ALA A 26 -2.30 -11.30 4.05
C ALA A 26 -2.91 -12.03 2.84
N GLU A 27 -3.83 -11.36 2.18
CA GLU A 27 -4.70 -11.93 1.14
C GLU A 27 -4.48 -11.25 -0.21
N ILE A 28 -4.75 -11.96 -1.30
CA ILE A 28 -4.79 -11.36 -2.64
C ILE A 28 -6.16 -10.71 -2.80
N ASP A 29 -6.19 -9.41 -3.05
CA ASP A 29 -7.42 -8.68 -3.31
C ASP A 29 -7.35 -7.95 -4.65
N SER A 30 -8.06 -8.46 -5.65
CA SER A 30 -8.21 -7.82 -6.96
C SER A 30 -9.62 -7.25 -7.19
N SER A 31 -10.43 -7.17 -6.15
CA SER A 31 -11.85 -6.77 -6.23
C SER A 31 -12.11 -5.40 -5.65
N ASN A 32 -11.40 -5.04 -4.59
CA ASN A 32 -11.65 -3.80 -3.88
C ASN A 32 -10.86 -2.62 -4.45
N GLU A 33 -11.37 -1.43 -4.18
CA GLU A 33 -10.74 -0.16 -4.52
C GLU A 33 -9.98 0.39 -3.32
N TYR A 34 -8.81 0.95 -3.60
CA TYR A 34 -7.96 1.55 -2.60
C TYR A 34 -7.59 2.97 -3.00
N VAL A 35 -7.27 3.78 -1.99
CA VAL A 35 -6.63 5.07 -2.18
C VAL A 35 -5.28 5.16 -1.50
N ARG A 36 -4.45 6.02 -2.09
CA ARG A 36 -3.18 6.45 -1.52
C ARG A 36 -2.96 7.91 -1.83
N LYS A 37 -2.48 8.66 -0.85
CA LYS A 37 -2.03 10.04 -1.05
C LYS A 37 -0.79 10.12 -1.95
N LEU A 38 -0.81 11.03 -2.91
CA LEU A 38 0.29 11.32 -3.83
C LEU A 38 0.82 12.75 -3.63
N ARG A 39 2.11 12.93 -3.97
CA ARG A 39 2.75 14.25 -3.99
C ARG A 39 2.38 15.08 -5.21
N LYS A 40 2.18 14.42 -6.34
CA LYS A 40 1.88 15.02 -7.64
C LYS A 40 0.68 14.28 -8.26
N ASP A 41 0.16 14.82 -9.35
CA ASP A 41 -0.92 14.25 -10.15
C ASP A 41 -0.51 12.95 -10.87
N LYS A 42 0.76 12.84 -11.28
CA LYS A 42 1.28 11.63 -11.93
C LYS A 42 1.80 10.62 -10.90
N VAL A 43 1.32 9.38 -10.99
CA VAL A 43 1.81 8.23 -10.21
C VAL A 43 3.22 7.85 -10.67
N GLU A 44 4.13 7.65 -9.70
CA GLU A 44 5.50 7.20 -9.93
C GLU A 44 5.84 6.01 -9.01
N ASP A 45 6.84 5.19 -9.38
CA ASP A 45 7.22 4.01 -8.59
C ASP A 45 7.56 4.36 -7.12
N LYS A 46 8.13 5.55 -6.91
CA LYS A 46 8.47 6.06 -5.58
C LYS A 46 7.26 6.26 -4.65
N ASP A 47 6.06 6.43 -5.20
CA ASP A 47 4.85 6.59 -4.39
C ASP A 47 4.48 5.26 -3.69
N PHE A 48 4.94 4.14 -4.24
CA PHE A 48 4.80 2.79 -3.69
C PHE A 48 6.08 2.28 -3.00
N GLN A 49 7.03 3.16 -2.69
CA GLN A 49 8.15 2.81 -1.83
C GLN A 49 7.70 2.68 -0.37
N THR A 50 8.11 1.59 0.27
CA THR A 50 7.88 1.34 1.70
C THR A 50 8.83 2.18 2.56
N HIS A 51 8.60 2.23 3.87
CA HIS A 51 9.59 2.83 4.78
C HIS A 51 10.92 2.07 4.69
N TRP A 52 10.85 0.74 4.62
CA TRP A 52 12.01 -0.13 4.52
C TRP A 52 12.88 0.15 3.28
N GLU A 53 12.25 0.31 2.10
CA GLU A 53 12.95 0.63 0.85
C GLU A 53 13.56 2.03 0.84
N ARG A 54 13.04 2.93 1.68
CA ARG A 54 13.56 4.30 1.87
C ARG A 54 14.67 4.37 2.92
N GLY A 55 15.12 3.24 3.46
CA GLY A 55 16.15 3.19 4.51
C GLY A 55 15.64 3.53 5.91
N ILE A 56 14.32 3.57 6.11
CA ILE A 56 13.71 3.82 7.41
C ILE A 56 13.45 2.46 8.09
N ARG A 57 13.82 2.31 9.36
CA ARG A 57 13.75 1.05 10.11
C ARG A 57 12.94 1.25 11.39
N ALA A 58 12.31 0.17 11.86
CA ALA A 58 11.66 0.15 13.16
C ALA A 58 12.69 0.29 14.27
N GLU A 59 12.32 0.93 15.38
CA GLU A 59 13.20 1.10 16.55
C GLU A 59 13.29 -0.16 17.42
N ASN A 60 12.32 -1.07 17.30
CA ASN A 60 12.26 -2.33 18.03
C ASN A 60 12.02 -3.53 17.09
N GLU A 61 12.22 -4.74 17.61
CA GLU A 61 12.13 -6.00 16.86
C GLU A 61 10.71 -6.59 16.83
N ASP A 62 9.68 -5.77 17.07
CA ASP A 62 8.29 -6.22 16.99
C ASP A 62 7.91 -6.50 15.54
N CYS A 63 7.43 -7.73 15.27
CA CYS A 63 7.12 -8.15 13.91
C CYS A 63 5.97 -7.36 13.27
N ASP A 64 4.97 -6.92 14.03
CA ASP A 64 3.87 -6.12 13.46
C ASP A 64 4.39 -4.76 13.00
N ILE A 65 5.32 -4.17 13.77
CA ILE A 65 5.99 -2.91 13.42
C ILE A 65 6.91 -3.09 12.22
N ILE A 66 7.77 -4.12 12.21
CA ILE A 66 8.67 -4.43 11.09
C ILE A 66 7.86 -4.63 9.81
N CYS A 67 6.79 -5.42 9.86
CA CYS A 67 5.94 -5.69 8.72
C CYS A 67 5.23 -4.43 8.22
N SER A 68 4.73 -3.57 9.12
CA SER A 68 4.17 -2.27 8.74
C SER A 68 5.18 -1.39 7.99
N TYR A 69 6.45 -1.37 8.42
CA TYR A 69 7.50 -0.59 7.74
C TYR A 69 7.86 -1.15 6.36
N LYS A 70 7.68 -2.45 6.17
CA LYS A 70 7.85 -3.17 4.90
C LYS A 70 6.61 -3.13 4.00
N ALA A 71 5.50 -2.57 4.48
CA ALA A 71 4.28 -2.40 3.72
C ALA A 71 4.13 -0.99 3.13
N VAL A 72 3.21 -0.89 2.17
CA VAL A 72 2.74 0.35 1.58
C VAL A 72 1.38 0.68 2.20
N SER A 73 1.27 1.78 2.96
CA SER A 73 0.05 2.14 3.72
C SER A 73 -1.08 2.71 2.85
N ILE A 74 -2.15 1.97 2.64
CA ILE A 74 -3.25 2.31 1.73
C ILE A 74 -4.57 2.30 2.46
N ASN A 75 -5.62 2.91 1.90
CA ASN A 75 -6.94 2.93 2.49
C ASN A 75 -7.96 2.26 1.56
N GLN A 76 -8.78 1.34 2.05
CA GLN A 76 -9.86 0.76 1.25
C GLN A 76 -11.01 1.76 1.14
N ILE A 77 -11.49 2.00 -0.08
CA ILE A 77 -12.65 2.85 -0.31
C ILE A 77 -13.91 2.05 0.01
N LYS A 78 -14.69 2.57 0.96
CA LYS A 78 -16.10 2.23 1.14
C LYS A 78 -16.89 3.52 1.37
N PRO A 79 -18.20 3.56 1.05
CA PRO A 79 -19.03 4.75 1.23
C PRO A 79 -18.94 5.35 2.64
N GLU A 80 -18.82 4.51 3.67
CA GLU A 80 -18.70 4.92 5.06
C GLU A 80 -17.35 5.55 5.44
N TYR A 81 -16.30 5.33 4.64
CA TYR A 81 -14.93 5.80 4.94
C TYR A 81 -14.44 6.93 4.06
N GLU A 82 -15.11 7.22 2.95
CA GLU A 82 -14.63 8.16 1.94
C GLU A 82 -14.34 9.56 2.52
N ASN A 83 -15.27 10.10 3.31
CA ASN A 83 -15.08 11.39 3.98
C ASN A 83 -13.95 11.34 5.02
N LEU A 84 -13.84 10.25 5.78
CA LEU A 84 -12.79 10.09 6.80
C LEU A 84 -11.40 10.09 6.16
N ILE A 85 -11.23 9.37 5.06
CA ILE A 85 -9.96 9.31 4.33
C ILE A 85 -9.60 10.69 3.75
N LEU A 86 -10.58 11.38 3.16
CA LEU A 86 -10.37 12.70 2.59
C LEU A 86 -9.94 13.71 3.66
N GLU A 87 -10.60 13.72 4.82
CA GLU A 87 -10.24 14.62 5.92
C GLU A 87 -8.87 14.28 6.52
N LYS A 88 -8.50 13.00 6.63
CA LYS A 88 -7.13 12.59 6.99
C LYS A 88 -6.11 13.16 6.01
N TYR A 89 -6.37 13.07 4.71
CA TYR A 89 -5.45 13.56 3.68
C TYR A 89 -5.32 15.09 3.65
N LYS A 90 -6.44 15.81 3.85
CA LYS A 90 -6.42 17.27 4.04
C LYS A 90 -5.66 17.67 5.29
N THR A 91 -5.90 17.01 6.42
CA THR A 91 -5.23 17.29 7.70
C THR A 91 -3.71 17.14 7.58
N THR A 92 -3.25 16.02 7.02
CA THR A 92 -1.82 15.78 6.79
C THR A 92 -1.20 16.77 5.78
N PHE A 93 -1.97 17.27 4.81
CA PHE A 93 -1.52 18.32 3.88
C PHE A 93 -1.43 19.68 4.57
N ASN A 94 -2.42 20.05 5.37
CA ASN A 94 -2.44 21.31 6.11
C ASN A 94 -1.27 21.41 7.09
N PHE A 95 -0.93 20.30 7.75
CA PHE A 95 0.25 20.22 8.62
C PHE A 95 1.56 20.28 7.82
N ASN A 96 1.62 19.63 6.65
CA ASN A 96 2.81 19.63 5.80
C ASN A 96 2.45 19.59 4.31
N LYS A 97 2.49 20.76 3.67
CA LYS A 97 2.16 20.92 2.24
C LYS A 97 3.05 20.09 1.31
N LYS A 98 4.26 19.73 1.73
CA LYS A 98 5.17 18.86 0.95
C LYS A 98 4.68 17.41 0.86
N LYS A 99 3.70 17.01 1.68
CA LYS A 99 3.12 15.65 1.66
C LYS A 99 2.19 15.41 0.47
N GLY A 100 1.86 16.43 -0.31
CA GLY A 100 1.04 16.30 -1.51
C GLY A 100 -0.42 16.61 -1.30
N SER A 101 -1.10 16.95 -2.40
CA SER A 101 -2.49 17.36 -2.40
C SER A 101 -3.36 16.56 -3.38
N TYR A 102 -2.88 15.38 -3.77
CA TYR A 102 -3.57 14.46 -4.65
C TYR A 102 -3.79 13.14 -3.95
N TYR A 103 -4.87 12.43 -4.27
CA TYR A 103 -5.00 11.02 -3.95
C TYR A 103 -5.22 10.22 -5.22
N LEU A 104 -4.58 9.06 -5.27
CA LEU A 104 -4.74 8.05 -6.29
C LEU A 104 -5.83 7.09 -5.86
N LYS A 105 -6.77 6.80 -6.74
CA LYS A 105 -7.71 5.69 -6.62
C LYS A 105 -7.33 4.57 -7.59
N PHE A 106 -7.24 3.35 -7.09
CA PHE A 106 -6.72 2.22 -7.87
C PHE A 106 -7.25 0.87 -7.38
N ARG A 107 -7.05 -0.17 -8.21
CA ARG A 107 -7.25 -1.58 -7.87
C ARG A 107 -5.99 -2.38 -8.17
N PHE A 108 -5.82 -3.52 -7.50
CA PHE A 108 -4.69 -4.42 -7.77
C PHE A 108 -5.02 -5.44 -8.86
N ASN A 109 -4.03 -5.76 -9.69
CA ASN A 109 -4.03 -7.02 -10.41
C ASN A 109 -3.71 -8.17 -9.46
N LYS A 110 -4.13 -9.39 -9.81
CA LYS A 110 -3.95 -10.59 -8.97
C LYS A 110 -2.49 -10.92 -8.64
N ASP A 111 -1.55 -10.36 -9.37
CA ASP A 111 -0.11 -10.58 -9.24
C ASP A 111 0.65 -9.37 -8.65
N ALA A 112 -0.04 -8.34 -8.16
CA ALA A 112 0.57 -7.15 -7.57
C ALA A 112 1.20 -7.40 -6.18
N GLY A 113 0.57 -8.24 -5.38
CA GLY A 113 0.97 -8.48 -4.00
C GLY A 113 -0.19 -8.97 -3.15
N LYS A 114 -0.11 -8.74 -1.85
CA LYS A 114 -1.13 -9.08 -0.85
C LYS A 114 -1.44 -7.87 0.03
N VAL A 115 -2.64 -7.84 0.59
CA VAL A 115 -3.09 -6.82 1.54
C VAL A 115 -3.46 -7.46 2.86
N ILE A 116 -3.30 -6.72 3.95
CA ILE A 116 -3.84 -7.10 5.26
C ILE A 116 -4.56 -5.90 5.87
N TYR A 117 -5.72 -6.15 6.45
CA TYR A 117 -6.46 -5.14 7.19
C TYR A 117 -5.69 -4.78 8.46
N SER A 118 -5.35 -3.51 8.62
CA SER A 118 -4.51 -3.03 9.71
C SER A 118 -5.04 -1.68 10.22
N PRO A 119 -6.25 -1.64 10.77
CA PRO A 119 -6.87 -0.37 11.18
C PRO A 119 -6.09 0.28 12.32
N GLU A 120 -6.12 1.62 12.33
CA GLU A 120 -5.70 2.43 13.47
C GLU A 120 -6.94 3.05 14.14
N GLU A 121 -6.80 3.54 15.37
CA GLU A 121 -7.91 4.14 16.12
C GLU A 121 -8.65 5.23 15.32
N ASP A 122 -7.87 6.07 14.63
CA ASP A 122 -8.36 7.16 13.78
C ASP A 122 -8.42 6.81 12.28
N ASP A 123 -8.09 5.57 11.90
CA ASP A 123 -8.13 5.12 10.51
C ASP A 123 -8.57 3.66 10.37
N LYS A 124 -9.88 3.47 10.45
CA LYS A 124 -10.57 2.19 10.28
C LYS A 124 -10.56 1.67 8.84
N SER A 125 -10.04 2.45 7.90
CA SER A 125 -9.96 2.06 6.48
C SER A 125 -8.58 1.59 6.08
N HIS A 126 -7.61 1.61 7.01
CA HIS A 126 -6.20 1.36 6.72
C HIS A 126 -5.90 -0.12 6.44
N TYR A 127 -5.08 -0.33 5.42
CA TYR A 127 -4.54 -1.61 5.00
C TYR A 127 -3.04 -1.48 4.73
N ASN A 128 -2.32 -2.54 5.03
CA ASN A 128 -0.93 -2.71 4.64
C ASN A 128 -0.86 -3.51 3.35
N PHE A 129 -0.30 -2.91 2.29
CA PHE A 129 -0.02 -3.59 1.03
C PHE A 129 1.42 -4.10 0.99
N TYR A 130 1.56 -5.42 0.93
CA TYR A 130 2.83 -6.13 0.72
C TYR A 130 3.01 -6.41 -0.76
N LYS A 131 4.00 -5.75 -1.35
CA LYS A 131 4.34 -5.90 -2.77
C LYS A 131 4.93 -7.27 -3.06
N ALA A 132 4.55 -7.84 -4.20
CA ALA A 132 5.32 -8.91 -4.80
C ALA A 132 6.74 -8.42 -5.17
N ASP A 133 7.73 -9.30 -5.18
CA ASP A 133 9.12 -8.94 -5.50
C ASP A 133 9.27 -8.27 -6.88
N ASP A 134 8.40 -8.60 -7.83
CA ASP A 134 8.37 -8.08 -9.20
C ASP A 134 7.31 -7.00 -9.42
N PHE A 135 6.81 -6.39 -8.33
CA PHE A 135 5.83 -5.31 -8.41
C PHE A 135 6.34 -4.13 -9.24
N ASN A 136 5.46 -3.59 -10.08
CA ASN A 136 5.61 -2.34 -10.82
C ASN A 136 4.23 -1.72 -11.04
N LEU A 137 4.17 -0.45 -11.45
CA LEU A 137 2.89 0.25 -11.65
C LEU A 137 1.96 -0.39 -12.70
N GLY A 138 2.48 -1.22 -13.61
CA GLY A 138 1.65 -2.00 -14.54
C GLY A 138 0.80 -3.08 -13.87
N LYS A 139 1.05 -3.37 -12.58
CA LYS A 139 0.27 -4.31 -11.77
C LYS A 139 -0.86 -3.66 -10.99
N ILE A 140 -1.10 -2.36 -11.16
CA ILE A 140 -2.28 -1.68 -10.65
C ILE A 140 -3.12 -1.13 -11.80
N VAL A 141 -4.43 -1.08 -11.58
CA VAL A 141 -5.35 -0.37 -12.45
C VAL A 141 -5.62 0.99 -11.82
N VAL A 142 -5.02 2.03 -12.38
CA VAL A 142 -5.30 3.42 -12.00
C VAL A 142 -6.70 3.78 -12.48
N MET A 143 -7.56 4.19 -11.56
CA MET A 143 -8.92 4.62 -11.89
C MET A 143 -8.97 6.13 -12.08
N GLU A 144 -8.43 6.86 -11.12
CA GLU A 144 -8.35 8.32 -11.17
C GLU A 144 -7.27 8.85 -10.23
N THR A 145 -6.84 10.07 -10.48
CA THR A 145 -6.07 10.87 -9.52
C THR A 145 -6.78 12.19 -9.31
N VAL A 146 -7.13 12.49 -8.07
CA VAL A 146 -7.98 13.63 -7.72
C VAL A 146 -7.18 14.60 -6.85
N LYS A 147 -7.18 15.87 -7.24
CA LYS A 147 -6.66 16.95 -6.40
C LYS A 147 -7.68 17.26 -5.31
N PHE A 148 -7.26 17.23 -4.04
CA PHE A 148 -8.12 17.53 -2.90
C PHE A 148 -7.76 18.82 -2.17
N ALA A 149 -6.59 19.41 -2.47
CA ALA A 149 -6.12 20.69 -1.92
C ALA A 149 -5.19 21.44 -2.89
#